data_AF-A0A3R9FCN5-F1
#
_entry.id   AF-A0A3R9FCN5-F1
#
_cell.length_a   1.000
_cell.length_b   1.000
_cell.length_c   1.000
_cell.angle_alpha   90.00
_cell.angle_beta   90.00
_cell.angle_gamma   90.00
#
_symmetry.space_group_name_H-M   'P 1'
#
loop_
_entity.id
_entity.type
_entity.pdbx_description
1 polymer ?
#
loop_
_entity_poly.entity_id
_entity_poly.type
_entity_poly.pdbx_seq_one_letter_code
_entity_poly.pdbx_strand_id
1 'polypeptide(L)'
;MSEELEEECAVEQSLSVEKEMDVEDSHILYRQKTDKGTRTLDYDYKRCIGCGLCVRICPTEALEAGPIHEIATGMDAPPVMLDLDKCTFCSMCANFCPVNAFRMSAEGDFPEDDLFPVLEGKATINEKCLPCLLCEVTCPEDAIDLEIEMQTKEELAPFKEGEEGEIIIDEDKCTLCGLCARFCDAFMLLEKEPGAVDPMPFEQLLVDEDQCDYCVLCADLCPEDAIEVKGTRRGEAPVIEGGARIDPEKCTVCGWCDIVCPYDAVDITKPFEGELKLIDANINKCDPTGCHACFNVCPSHLWYIPESGQKIAARDDLCTFCGACEKACPDNVMEVKRDSVCHSPIPDTPWSKQWEDAIDALVSGKRKRPDTSRVLEMPEEKAKEHIDIEFPEIDEKLQEKVKEKMEKLRPTLKDVKLRRKWEKRKEGTEQISDIEK
;
A
#
# COMPACT_ATOMS: atom_id res chain seq x y z
N MET A 1 22.94 4.94 58.95
CA MET A 1 22.49 3.80 58.10
C MET A 1 21.09 4.04 57.52
N SER A 2 20.73 5.30 57.30
CA SER A 2 19.45 5.73 56.73
C SER A 2 19.64 7.05 55.98
N GLU A 3 20.85 7.27 55.46
CA GLU A 3 21.25 8.44 54.65
C GLU A 3 21.99 8.02 53.37
N GLU A 4 22.31 6.72 53.21
CA GLU A 4 22.98 6.18 52.00
C GLU A 4 22.00 5.48 51.04
N LEU A 5 20.69 5.51 51.34
CA LEU A 5 19.63 4.89 50.51
C LEU A 5 18.69 5.91 49.86
N GLU A 6 18.90 7.21 50.09
CA GLU A 6 18.09 8.29 49.50
C GLU A 6 18.83 9.07 48.39
N GLU A 7 20.11 8.75 48.12
CA GLU A 7 20.94 9.44 47.11
C GLU A 7 21.06 8.73 45.75
N GLU A 8 20.33 7.63 45.50
CA GLU A 8 20.29 6.97 44.17
C GLU A 8 19.00 7.26 43.35
N CYS A 9 18.16 8.20 43.80
CA CYS A 9 16.95 8.61 43.08
C CYS A 9 17.06 9.99 42.39
N ALA A 10 18.26 10.42 42.00
CA ALA A 10 18.46 11.74 41.42
C ALA A 10 19.45 11.75 40.23
N VAL A 11 19.09 11.09 39.13
CA VAL A 11 19.44 11.58 37.79
C VAL A 11 18.29 11.24 36.83
N GLU A 12 17.25 12.07 36.80
CA GLU A 12 16.42 12.16 35.58
C GLU A 12 17.32 12.72 34.48
N GLN A 13 18.02 11.85 33.76
CA GLN A 13 18.60 12.20 32.47
C GLN A 13 17.41 12.46 31.55
N SER A 14 17.10 13.73 31.33
CA SER A 14 16.17 14.16 30.29
C SER A 14 16.65 13.58 28.96
N LEU A 15 16.05 12.49 28.50
CA LEU A 15 16.27 11.98 27.15
C LEU A 15 15.77 13.04 26.17
N SER A 16 16.67 13.61 25.38
CA SER A 16 16.29 14.44 24.23
C SER A 16 15.73 13.52 23.15
N VAL A 17 14.43 13.62 22.90
CA VAL A 17 13.76 12.91 21.80
C VAL A 17 13.42 13.94 20.73
N GLU A 18 14.05 13.82 19.57
CA GLU A 18 13.73 14.63 18.40
C GLU A 18 13.02 13.74 17.37
N LYS A 19 11.94 14.25 16.78
CA LYS A 19 11.20 13.54 15.73
C LYS A 19 11.14 14.43 14.49
N GLU A 20 11.37 13.85 13.33
CA GLU A 20 11.31 14.53 12.03
C GLU A 20 10.54 13.67 11.02
N MET A 21 10.06 14.34 9.97
CA MET A 21 9.38 13.72 8.83
C MET A 21 9.98 14.32 7.56
N ASP A 22 10.44 13.45 6.67
CA ASP A 22 10.87 13.78 5.32
C ASP A 22 10.03 13.01 4.30
N VAL A 23 9.93 13.54 3.07
CA VAL A 23 9.22 12.90 1.96
C VAL A 23 10.17 12.78 0.78
N GLU A 24 10.34 11.56 0.29
CA GLU A 24 11.18 11.19 -0.83
C GLU A 24 10.34 10.38 -1.84
N ASP A 25 9.87 11.04 -2.90
CA ASP A 25 8.97 10.45 -3.91
C ASP A 25 7.69 9.82 -3.31
N SER A 26 7.61 8.49 -3.25
CA SER A 26 6.50 7.74 -2.63
C SER A 26 6.74 7.38 -1.16
N HIS A 27 7.93 7.64 -0.64
CA HIS A 27 8.35 7.28 0.69
C HIS A 27 8.18 8.46 1.65
N ILE A 28 7.54 8.21 2.79
CA ILE A 28 7.47 9.15 3.89
C ILE A 28 8.33 8.58 5.02
N LEU A 29 9.46 9.23 5.27
CA LEU A 29 10.46 8.81 6.25
C LEU A 29 10.20 9.54 7.57
N TYR A 30 9.76 8.80 8.57
CA TYR A 30 9.63 9.29 9.93
C TYR A 30 10.85 8.87 10.73
N ARG A 31 11.58 9.81 11.34
CA ARG A 31 12.75 9.47 12.17
C ARG A 31 12.56 9.92 13.60
N GLN A 32 12.96 9.07 14.54
CA GLN A 32 13.09 9.38 15.95
C GLN A 32 14.57 9.30 16.32
N LYS A 33 15.15 10.43 16.70
CA LYS A 33 16.53 10.56 17.17
C LYS A 33 16.53 10.64 18.69
N THR A 34 17.34 9.79 19.31
CA THR A 34 17.58 9.75 20.75
C THR A 34 19.08 9.73 21.01
N ASP A 35 19.48 9.91 22.26
CA ASP A 35 20.86 9.70 22.72
C ASP A 35 21.39 8.27 22.45
N LYS A 36 20.50 7.29 22.35
CA LYS A 36 20.82 5.88 22.11
C LYS A 36 20.92 5.48 20.64
N GLY A 37 20.38 6.29 19.74
CA GLY A 37 20.34 5.97 18.31
C GLY A 37 19.15 6.57 17.58
N THR A 38 19.00 6.17 16.32
CA THR A 38 17.93 6.62 15.42
C THR A 38 17.04 5.45 15.01
N ARG A 39 15.72 5.61 15.12
CA ARG A 39 14.73 4.74 14.48
C ARG A 39 14.14 5.44 13.28
N THR A 40 14.05 4.75 12.16
CA THR A 40 13.42 5.23 10.93
C THR A 40 12.27 4.31 10.59
N LEU A 41 11.07 4.89 10.50
CA LEU A 41 9.90 4.24 9.92
C LEU A 41 9.72 4.79 8.50
N ASP A 42 10.03 3.95 7.52
CA ASP A 42 9.83 4.23 6.11
C ASP A 42 8.43 3.74 5.68
N TYR A 43 7.62 4.65 5.15
CA TYR A 43 6.28 4.35 4.65
C TYR A 43 6.19 4.62 3.14
N ASP A 44 6.11 3.57 2.34
CA ASP A 44 5.76 3.64 0.92
C ASP A 44 4.24 3.69 0.76
N TYR A 45 3.70 4.88 0.49
CA TYR A 45 2.26 5.04 0.37
C TYR A 45 1.69 4.48 -0.94
N LYS A 46 2.52 4.27 -1.98
CA LYS A 46 2.08 3.68 -3.25
C LYS A 46 1.93 2.16 -3.16
N ARG A 47 2.76 1.51 -2.35
CA ARG A 47 2.61 0.08 -1.99
C ARG A 47 1.47 -0.16 -1.00
N CYS A 48 0.96 0.88 -0.35
CA CYS A 48 -0.10 0.76 0.63
C CYS A 48 -1.47 0.51 -0.02
N ILE A 49 -2.11 -0.61 0.32
CA ILE A 49 -3.45 -0.97 -0.18
C ILE A 49 -4.62 -0.40 0.67
N GLY A 50 -4.34 0.44 1.67
CA GLY A 50 -5.41 1.04 2.49
C GLY A 50 -6.20 0.07 3.38
N CYS A 51 -5.65 -1.11 3.71
CA CYS A 51 -6.35 -2.14 4.50
C CYS A 51 -6.70 -1.72 5.96
N GLY A 52 -5.98 -0.73 6.51
CA GLY A 52 -6.21 -0.20 7.85
C GLY A 52 -5.82 -1.14 8.99
N LEU A 53 -5.08 -2.22 8.74
CA LEU A 53 -4.54 -3.11 9.79
C LEU A 53 -3.63 -2.34 10.76
N CYS A 54 -2.77 -1.47 10.23
CA CYS A 54 -1.88 -0.61 11.01
C CYS A 54 -2.65 0.36 11.93
N VAL A 55 -3.80 0.87 11.49
CA VAL A 55 -4.70 1.72 12.30
C VAL A 55 -5.29 0.92 13.46
N ARG A 56 -5.72 -0.32 13.22
CA ARG A 56 -6.29 -1.22 14.25
C ARG A 56 -5.24 -1.66 15.27
N ILE A 57 -4.02 -1.94 14.82
CA ILE A 57 -2.93 -2.44 15.67
C ILE A 57 -2.18 -1.32 16.42
N CYS A 58 -2.37 -0.06 16.07
CA CYS A 58 -1.66 1.04 16.72
C CYS A 58 -2.17 1.27 18.16
N PRO A 59 -1.31 1.10 19.20
CA PRO A 59 -1.74 1.26 20.60
C PRO A 59 -2.04 2.73 20.95
N THR A 60 -1.30 3.68 20.36
CA THR A 60 -1.39 5.11 20.66
C THR A 60 -2.29 5.91 19.71
N GLU A 61 -2.97 5.25 18.78
CA GLU A 61 -3.92 5.92 17.88
C GLU A 61 -3.21 6.97 16.99
N ALA A 62 -1.93 6.72 16.68
CA ALA A 62 -1.09 7.57 15.86
C ALA A 62 -1.38 7.43 14.36
N LEU A 63 -2.11 6.40 13.94
CA LEU A 63 -2.41 6.14 12.53
C LEU A 63 -3.89 6.31 12.26
N GLU A 64 -4.23 7.03 11.20
CA GLU A 64 -5.61 7.27 10.75
C GLU A 64 -5.77 6.92 9.27
N ALA A 65 -6.93 6.39 8.89
CA ALA A 65 -7.21 6.07 7.50
C ALA A 65 -7.49 7.35 6.70
N GLY A 66 -6.88 7.46 5.52
CA GLY A 66 -7.19 8.49 4.53
C GLY A 66 -8.49 8.20 3.77
N PRO A 67 -8.76 8.98 2.70
CA PRO A 67 -9.92 8.78 1.83
C PRO A 67 -9.72 7.55 0.91
N ILE A 68 -9.84 6.34 1.49
CA ILE A 68 -9.49 5.07 0.82
C ILE A 68 -10.27 4.87 -0.49
N HIS A 69 -11.55 5.24 -0.50
CA HIS A 69 -12.38 5.10 -1.69
C HIS A 69 -11.87 5.97 -2.84
N GLU A 70 -11.64 7.25 -2.57
CA GLU A 70 -11.15 8.20 -3.57
C GLU A 70 -9.77 7.79 -4.09
N ILE A 71 -8.88 7.32 -3.20
CA ILE A 71 -7.56 6.81 -3.55
C ILE A 71 -7.67 5.59 -4.46
N ALA A 72 -8.51 4.63 -4.10
CA ALA A 72 -8.79 3.44 -4.91
C ALA A 72 -9.32 3.78 -6.32
N THR A 73 -10.01 4.91 -6.46
CA THR A 73 -10.55 5.40 -7.73
C THR A 73 -9.63 6.36 -8.49
N GLY A 74 -8.40 6.56 -8.01
CA GLY A 74 -7.35 7.30 -8.73
C GLY A 74 -6.88 8.60 -8.08
N MET A 75 -7.26 8.91 -6.85
CA MET A 75 -6.65 10.01 -6.09
C MET A 75 -5.25 9.63 -5.62
N ASP A 76 -4.23 10.42 -5.99
CA ASP A 76 -2.86 10.23 -5.50
C ASP A 76 -2.70 10.88 -4.12
N ALA A 77 -2.91 10.09 -3.07
CA ALA A 77 -2.76 10.50 -1.67
C ALA A 77 -2.40 9.30 -0.78
N PRO A 78 -1.73 9.50 0.38
CA PRO A 78 -1.42 8.41 1.28
C PRO A 78 -2.68 7.76 1.87
N PRO A 79 -2.86 6.43 1.76
CA PRO A 79 -3.99 5.73 2.35
C PRO A 79 -4.03 5.78 3.87
N VAL A 80 -2.89 6.01 4.52
CA VAL A 80 -2.79 6.12 5.98
C VAL A 80 -1.94 7.32 6.35
N MET A 81 -2.42 8.10 7.32
CA MET A 81 -1.73 9.26 7.86
C MET A 81 -1.16 8.94 9.24
N LEU A 82 0.07 9.38 9.52
CA LEU A 82 0.76 9.18 10.80
C LEU A 82 0.91 10.50 11.56
N ASP A 83 0.43 10.52 12.79
CA ASP A 83 0.63 11.56 13.80
C ASP A 83 1.94 11.29 14.55
N LEU A 84 2.97 12.09 14.22
CA LEU A 84 4.31 11.94 14.78
C LEU A 84 4.35 12.14 16.30
N ASP A 85 3.48 13.00 16.84
CA ASP A 85 3.47 13.31 18.27
C ASP A 85 3.00 12.10 19.07
N LYS A 86 2.01 11.37 18.54
CA LYS A 86 1.48 10.13 19.14
C LYS A 86 2.32 8.89 18.86
N CYS A 87 3.10 8.87 17.78
CA CYS A 87 3.86 7.69 17.37
C CYS A 87 4.98 7.36 18.37
N THR A 88 5.10 6.07 18.74
CA THR A 88 6.13 5.57 19.67
C THR A 88 7.17 4.67 19.00
N PHE A 89 7.14 4.55 17.66
CA PHE A 89 8.09 3.73 16.90
C PHE A 89 8.17 2.27 17.40
N CYS A 90 7.02 1.68 17.77
CA CYS A 90 6.92 0.33 18.36
C CYS A 90 6.96 -0.84 17.34
N SER A 91 7.09 -0.56 16.05
CA SER A 91 7.12 -1.53 14.93
C SER A 91 5.85 -2.38 14.70
N MET A 92 4.79 -2.26 15.49
CA MET A 92 3.55 -3.03 15.28
C MET A 92 2.94 -2.84 13.87
N CYS A 93 3.00 -1.62 13.33
CA CYS A 93 2.48 -1.33 11.99
C CYS A 93 3.35 -1.92 10.87
N ALA A 94 4.68 -1.95 11.05
CA ALA A 94 5.62 -2.51 10.08
C ALA A 94 5.50 -4.04 10.05
N ASN A 95 5.57 -4.67 11.23
CA ASN A 95 5.59 -6.12 11.36
C ASN A 95 4.28 -6.83 10.96
N PHE A 96 3.16 -6.10 10.96
CA PHE A 96 1.82 -6.62 10.60
C PHE A 96 1.26 -5.99 9.32
N CYS A 97 2.12 -5.38 8.48
CA CYS A 97 1.73 -4.91 7.16
C CYS A 97 1.80 -6.07 6.14
N PRO A 98 0.68 -6.58 5.61
CA PRO A 98 0.71 -7.73 4.69
C PRO A 98 1.28 -7.43 3.30
N VAL A 99 1.54 -6.14 3.02
CA VAL A 99 2.11 -5.66 1.76
C VAL A 99 3.46 -4.98 1.97
N ASN A 100 4.06 -5.06 3.16
CA ASN A 100 5.37 -4.46 3.46
C ASN A 100 5.50 -2.96 3.09
N ALA A 101 4.41 -2.20 3.18
CA ALA A 101 4.39 -0.76 2.92
C ALA A 101 5.06 0.05 4.03
N PHE A 102 5.18 -0.52 5.23
CA PHE A 102 5.91 0.07 6.36
C PHE A 102 7.17 -0.75 6.64
N ARG A 103 8.33 -0.11 6.67
CA ARG A 103 9.61 -0.73 7.05
C ARG A 103 10.20 0.01 8.24
N MET A 104 10.57 -0.72 9.27
CA MET A 104 11.25 -0.16 10.44
C MET A 104 12.74 -0.50 10.35
N SER A 105 13.60 0.49 10.50
CA SER A 105 15.03 0.30 10.68
C SER A 105 15.49 1.02 11.95
N ALA A 106 16.50 0.46 12.61
CA ALA A 106 17.05 0.99 13.85
C ALA A 106 18.58 0.98 13.78
N GLU A 107 19.19 2.13 14.07
CA GLU A 107 20.63 2.31 14.13
C GLU A 107 21.02 2.77 15.53
N GLY A 108 21.81 1.97 16.25
CA GLY A 108 22.27 2.26 17.61
C GLY A 108 21.89 1.16 18.61
N ASP A 109 21.70 1.56 19.87
CA ASP A 109 21.38 0.63 20.97
C ASP A 109 19.87 0.42 21.08
N PHE A 110 19.35 -0.49 20.26
CA PHE A 110 17.95 -0.91 20.26
C PHE A 110 17.83 -2.43 20.45
N PRO A 111 16.68 -2.92 20.98
CA PRO A 111 16.41 -4.35 21.09
C PRO A 111 16.53 -5.05 19.72
N GLU A 112 17.00 -6.30 19.74
CA GLU A 112 17.10 -7.16 18.55
C GLU A 112 15.71 -7.43 17.92
N ASP A 113 15.70 -7.68 16.61
CA ASP A 113 14.46 -7.81 15.82
C ASP A 113 13.60 -9.02 16.22
N ASP A 114 14.22 -10.06 16.79
CA ASP A 114 13.55 -11.29 17.26
C ASP A 114 12.63 -11.05 18.48
N LEU A 115 12.75 -9.89 19.14
CA LEU A 115 11.88 -9.46 20.24
C LEU A 115 10.55 -8.86 19.76
N PHE A 116 10.37 -8.70 18.45
CA PHE A 116 9.15 -8.14 17.87
C PHE A 116 8.40 -9.22 17.07
N PRO A 117 7.17 -9.60 17.48
CA PRO A 117 6.33 -10.50 16.71
C PRO A 117 6.12 -10.01 15.28
N VAL A 118 6.12 -10.93 14.32
CA VAL A 118 5.90 -10.65 12.90
C VAL A 118 4.69 -11.44 12.40
N LEU A 119 3.97 -10.86 11.45
CA LEU A 119 2.90 -11.56 10.75
C LEU A 119 3.52 -12.66 9.87
N GLU A 120 3.07 -13.89 10.06
CA GLU A 120 3.59 -15.05 9.35
C GLU A 120 2.70 -15.35 8.14
N GLY A 121 3.15 -14.90 6.97
CA GLY A 121 2.68 -15.38 5.68
C GLY A 121 3.85 -15.98 4.95
N LYS A 122 3.74 -17.23 4.48
CA LYS A 122 4.84 -17.93 3.83
C LYS A 122 4.38 -18.59 2.54
N ALA A 123 5.10 -18.33 1.46
CA ALA A 123 5.05 -19.12 0.24
C ALA A 123 6.45 -19.72 0.02
N THR A 124 6.53 -21.04 -0.12
CA THR A 124 7.80 -21.74 -0.38
C THR A 124 7.68 -22.70 -1.55
N ILE A 125 8.75 -22.80 -2.32
CA ILE A 125 8.87 -23.76 -3.41
C ILE A 125 9.54 -25.02 -2.87
N ASN A 126 8.94 -26.19 -3.11
CA ASN A 126 9.46 -27.49 -2.69
C ASN A 126 10.17 -28.22 -3.85
N GLU A 127 10.71 -29.41 -3.54
CA GLU A 127 11.50 -30.23 -4.46
C GLU A 127 10.74 -30.79 -5.68
N LYS A 128 9.41 -30.72 -5.72
CA LYS A 128 8.61 -31.13 -6.89
C LYS A 128 8.64 -30.10 -8.02
N CYS A 129 9.22 -28.91 -7.78
CA CYS A 129 9.26 -27.84 -8.75
C CYS A 129 10.01 -28.26 -10.02
N LEU A 130 9.28 -28.35 -11.12
CA LEU A 130 9.86 -28.25 -12.45
C LEU A 130 9.89 -26.75 -12.83
N PRO A 131 11.05 -26.16 -13.14
CA PRO A 131 11.18 -24.72 -13.32
C PRO A 131 10.54 -24.26 -14.65
N CYS A 132 9.22 -24.13 -14.61
CA CYS A 132 8.36 -23.70 -15.72
C CYS A 132 7.95 -22.23 -15.59
N LEU A 133 7.41 -21.65 -16.66
CA LEU A 133 7.13 -20.20 -16.74
C LEU A 133 5.84 -19.76 -16.04
N LEU A 134 5.01 -20.69 -15.58
CA LEU A 134 3.64 -20.39 -15.16
C LEU A 134 3.57 -19.45 -13.95
N CYS A 135 4.31 -19.76 -12.88
CA CYS A 135 4.21 -19.01 -11.63
C CYS A 135 4.82 -17.60 -11.71
N GLU A 136 5.90 -17.42 -12.49
CA GLU A 136 6.54 -16.13 -12.74
C GLU A 136 5.57 -15.17 -13.42
N VAL A 137 4.96 -15.60 -14.54
CA VAL A 137 4.07 -14.75 -15.35
C VAL A 137 2.73 -14.48 -14.65
N THR A 138 2.26 -15.40 -13.80
CA THR A 138 0.96 -15.24 -13.11
C THR A 138 1.06 -14.38 -11.85
N CYS A 139 2.26 -14.12 -11.32
CA CYS A 139 2.41 -13.42 -10.05
C CYS A 139 2.00 -11.93 -10.19
N PRO A 140 0.95 -11.46 -9.49
CA PRO A 140 0.51 -10.06 -9.62
C PRO A 140 1.48 -9.03 -9.02
N GLU A 141 2.41 -9.49 -8.19
CA GLU A 141 3.37 -8.64 -7.46
C GLU A 141 4.79 -8.75 -8.01
N ASP A 142 4.99 -9.47 -9.13
CA ASP A 142 6.30 -9.76 -9.71
C ASP A 142 7.33 -10.22 -8.65
N ALA A 143 6.87 -11.13 -7.78
CA ALA A 143 7.59 -11.59 -6.60
C ALA A 143 8.32 -12.93 -6.81
N ILE A 144 8.24 -13.50 -8.01
CA ILE A 144 8.80 -14.83 -8.31
C ILE A 144 9.87 -14.67 -9.39
N ASP A 145 11.10 -15.03 -9.06
CA ASP A 145 12.22 -15.10 -9.99
C ASP A 145 12.45 -16.57 -10.38
N LEU A 146 12.44 -16.85 -11.69
CA LEU A 146 12.65 -18.19 -12.20
C LEU A 146 14.08 -18.36 -12.74
N GLU A 147 14.82 -19.30 -12.17
CA GLU A 147 16.14 -19.69 -12.65
C GLU A 147 16.00 -21.01 -13.42
N ILE A 148 16.21 -20.98 -14.74
CA ILE A 148 16.27 -22.19 -15.57
C ILE A 148 17.67 -22.30 -16.16
N GLU A 149 18.36 -23.38 -15.85
CA GLU A 149 19.64 -23.73 -16.45
C GLU A 149 19.44 -24.91 -17.40
N MET A 150 19.53 -24.64 -18.70
CA MET A 150 19.55 -25.66 -19.75
C MET A 150 20.28 -25.13 -21.00
N GLN A 151 20.83 -26.05 -21.80
CA GLN A 151 21.44 -25.71 -23.08
C GLN A 151 20.34 -25.35 -24.10
N THR A 152 20.59 -24.34 -24.92
CA THR A 152 19.64 -23.98 -25.98
C THR A 152 19.70 -24.96 -27.13
N LYS A 153 18.64 -24.99 -27.96
CA LYS A 153 18.64 -25.81 -29.17
C LYS A 153 19.81 -25.46 -30.08
N GLU A 154 20.16 -24.18 -30.21
CA GLU A 154 21.23 -23.71 -31.09
C GLU A 154 22.61 -24.25 -30.66
N GLU A 155 22.82 -24.47 -29.37
CA GLU A 155 24.04 -25.06 -28.82
C GLU A 155 24.11 -26.58 -29.02
N LEU A 156 22.97 -27.27 -28.88
CA LEU A 156 22.90 -28.74 -28.98
C LEU A 156 22.75 -29.25 -30.41
N ALA A 157 21.82 -28.68 -31.15
CA ALA A 157 21.42 -29.07 -32.49
C ALA A 157 21.07 -27.83 -33.32
N PRO A 158 22.08 -27.10 -33.85
CA PRO A 158 21.86 -25.93 -34.68
C PRO A 158 20.90 -26.22 -35.83
N PHE A 159 20.01 -25.26 -36.10
CA PHE A 159 18.99 -25.35 -37.13
C PHE A 159 19.58 -25.79 -38.49
N LYS A 160 18.85 -26.69 -39.16
CA LYS A 160 19.23 -27.22 -40.48
C LYS A 160 18.07 -27.08 -41.44
N GLU A 161 18.30 -26.29 -42.49
CA GLU A 161 17.32 -26.08 -43.56
C GLU A 161 17.08 -27.34 -44.39
N GLY A 162 15.83 -27.50 -44.84
CA GLY A 162 15.44 -28.51 -45.83
C GLY A 162 15.15 -29.91 -45.27
N GLU A 163 14.97 -30.05 -43.96
CA GLU A 163 14.45 -31.28 -43.35
C GLU A 163 12.91 -31.33 -43.49
N GLU A 164 12.39 -32.49 -43.87
CA GLU A 164 10.94 -32.74 -43.95
C GLU A 164 10.50 -33.56 -42.73
N GLY A 165 9.37 -33.17 -42.15
CA GLY A 165 8.81 -33.86 -41.00
C GLY A 165 7.38 -33.41 -40.70
N GLU A 166 6.84 -33.91 -39.59
CA GLU A 166 5.52 -33.54 -39.06
C GLU A 166 5.66 -33.35 -37.55
N ILE A 167 5.07 -32.30 -37.02
CA ILE A 167 4.99 -32.04 -35.57
C ILE A 167 3.52 -31.91 -35.17
N ILE A 168 3.15 -32.58 -34.08
CA ILE A 168 1.79 -32.59 -33.54
C ILE A 168 1.89 -32.31 -32.04
N ILE A 169 1.07 -31.40 -31.55
CA ILE A 169 0.95 -31.07 -30.13
C ILE A 169 -0.44 -31.51 -29.66
N ASP A 170 -0.46 -32.30 -28.59
CA ASP A 170 -1.66 -32.73 -27.88
C ASP A 170 -2.07 -31.66 -26.87
N GLU A 171 -3.07 -30.85 -27.23
CA GLU A 171 -3.58 -29.75 -26.39
C GLU A 171 -4.18 -30.25 -25.06
N ASP A 172 -4.67 -31.49 -25.00
CA ASP A 172 -5.26 -32.05 -23.77
C ASP A 172 -4.19 -32.42 -22.73
N LYS A 173 -2.95 -32.68 -23.17
CA LYS A 173 -1.82 -33.00 -22.29
C LYS A 173 -0.92 -31.80 -22.00
N CYS A 174 -0.90 -30.82 -22.90
CA CYS A 174 0.00 -29.69 -22.77
C CYS A 174 -0.41 -28.80 -21.58
N THR A 175 0.46 -28.70 -20.58
CA THR A 175 0.26 -27.80 -19.42
C THR A 175 0.66 -26.35 -19.70
N LEU A 176 1.10 -26.04 -20.93
CA LEU A 176 1.64 -24.73 -21.31
C LEU A 176 2.80 -24.28 -20.40
N CYS A 177 3.62 -25.23 -19.92
CA CYS A 177 4.74 -24.96 -19.01
C CYS A 177 5.84 -24.07 -19.63
N GLY A 178 5.90 -24.02 -20.95
CA GLY A 178 6.76 -23.13 -21.73
C GLY A 178 8.23 -23.51 -21.84
N LEU A 179 8.62 -24.69 -21.37
CA LEU A 179 9.99 -25.21 -21.51
C LEU A 179 10.42 -25.34 -22.98
N CYS A 180 9.51 -25.81 -23.86
CA CYS A 180 9.78 -25.91 -25.30
C CYS A 180 10.04 -24.54 -25.95
N ALA A 181 9.31 -23.50 -25.54
CA ALA A 181 9.49 -22.13 -26.03
C ALA A 181 10.78 -21.48 -25.51
N ARG A 182 11.23 -21.82 -24.30
CA ARG A 182 12.54 -21.39 -23.81
C ARG A 182 13.71 -22.13 -24.47
N PHE A 183 13.48 -23.37 -24.89
CA PHE A 183 14.51 -24.23 -25.47
C PHE A 183 14.72 -23.98 -26.97
N CYS A 184 13.64 -23.75 -27.73
CA CYS A 184 13.67 -23.71 -29.20
C CYS A 184 12.86 -22.54 -29.75
N ASP A 185 13.52 -21.71 -30.58
CA ASP A 185 12.94 -20.52 -31.22
C ASP A 185 11.76 -20.79 -32.16
N ALA A 186 11.55 -22.04 -32.59
CA ALA A 186 10.39 -22.41 -33.40
C ALA A 186 9.07 -22.37 -32.60
N PHE A 187 9.13 -22.44 -31.27
CA PHE A 187 7.95 -22.42 -30.42
C PHE A 187 7.62 -20.99 -29.98
N MET A 188 6.34 -20.63 -30.07
CA MET A 188 5.82 -19.37 -29.57
C MET A 188 4.67 -19.63 -28.60
N LEU A 189 4.77 -19.09 -27.39
CA LEU A 189 3.66 -19.06 -26.44
C LEU A 189 2.86 -17.78 -26.65
N LEU A 190 1.55 -17.92 -26.80
CA LEU A 190 0.66 -16.77 -26.81
C LEU A 190 0.26 -16.43 -25.37
N GLU A 191 0.77 -15.30 -24.88
CA GLU A 191 0.43 -14.74 -23.57
C GLU A 191 -0.99 -14.15 -23.55
N LYS A 192 -1.68 -14.32 -22.43
CA LYS A 192 -2.94 -13.66 -22.09
C LYS A 192 -2.88 -13.17 -20.65
N GLU A 193 -3.67 -12.15 -20.33
CA GLU A 193 -3.77 -11.65 -18.96
C GLU A 193 -4.46 -12.69 -18.05
N PRO A 194 -3.82 -13.16 -16.97
CA PRO A 194 -4.44 -14.05 -16.00
C PRO A 194 -5.63 -13.37 -15.31
N GLY A 195 -6.75 -14.08 -15.23
CA GLY A 195 -7.97 -13.61 -14.57
C GLY A 195 -8.36 -14.51 -13.41
N ALA A 196 -9.12 -13.99 -12.45
CA ALA A 196 -9.57 -14.78 -11.30
C ALA A 196 -10.35 -16.04 -11.73
N VAL A 197 -11.07 -15.99 -12.85
CA VAL A 197 -11.81 -17.14 -13.43
C VAL A 197 -10.87 -18.11 -14.15
N ASP A 198 -9.98 -17.58 -14.98
CA ASP A 198 -9.04 -18.34 -15.79
C ASP A 198 -7.62 -17.91 -15.44
N PRO A 199 -6.95 -18.65 -14.54
CA PRO A 199 -5.68 -18.22 -13.98
C PRO A 199 -4.49 -18.51 -14.89
N MET A 200 -4.69 -19.17 -16.02
CA MET A 200 -3.59 -19.54 -16.90
C MET A 200 -3.03 -18.30 -17.60
N PRO A 201 -1.70 -18.11 -17.62
CA PRO A 201 -1.07 -16.96 -18.29
C PRO A 201 -0.91 -17.14 -19.80
N PHE A 202 -1.14 -18.35 -20.33
CA PHE A 202 -0.97 -18.66 -21.74
C PHE A 202 -2.28 -19.18 -22.33
N GLU A 203 -2.55 -18.81 -23.58
CA GLU A 203 -3.74 -19.26 -24.33
C GLU A 203 -3.44 -20.51 -25.15
N GLN A 204 -2.32 -20.52 -25.88
CA GLN A 204 -1.95 -21.59 -26.80
C GLN A 204 -0.45 -21.62 -27.06
N LEU A 205 0.04 -22.78 -27.51
CA LEU A 205 1.40 -23.00 -27.96
C LEU A 205 1.39 -23.16 -29.49
N LEU A 206 2.15 -22.33 -30.19
CA LEU A 206 2.28 -22.32 -31.64
C LEU A 206 3.67 -22.77 -32.08
N VAL A 207 3.77 -23.35 -33.27
CA VAL A 207 5.04 -23.75 -33.88
C VAL A 207 5.18 -23.08 -35.24
N ASP A 208 6.33 -22.44 -35.46
CA ASP A 208 6.76 -21.98 -36.77
C ASP A 208 7.43 -23.13 -37.52
N GLU A 209 6.72 -23.71 -38.49
CA GLU A 209 7.22 -24.81 -39.33
C GLU A 209 8.42 -24.40 -40.18
N ASP A 210 8.61 -23.11 -40.49
CA ASP A 210 9.76 -22.63 -41.25
C ASP A 210 11.05 -22.61 -40.39
N GLN A 211 10.90 -22.56 -39.06
CA GLN A 211 12.01 -22.58 -38.09
C GLN A 211 12.16 -23.95 -37.39
N CYS A 212 11.31 -24.93 -37.74
CA CYS A 212 11.37 -26.29 -37.24
C CYS A 212 12.17 -27.20 -38.19
N ASP A 213 13.23 -27.83 -37.68
CA ASP A 213 14.03 -28.82 -38.41
C ASP A 213 13.69 -30.27 -38.00
N TYR A 214 12.58 -30.46 -37.28
CA TYR A 214 12.07 -31.76 -36.84
C TYR A 214 13.10 -32.64 -36.09
N CYS A 215 13.98 -32.00 -35.31
CA CYS A 215 15.09 -32.65 -34.59
C CYS A 215 14.69 -33.59 -33.43
N VAL A 216 13.39 -33.67 -33.11
CA VAL A 216 12.77 -34.53 -32.07
C VAL A 216 13.07 -34.13 -30.61
N LEU A 217 14.06 -33.27 -30.34
CA LEU A 217 14.47 -32.92 -28.98
C LEU A 217 13.36 -32.33 -28.09
N CYS A 218 12.42 -31.57 -28.68
CA CYS A 218 11.30 -31.01 -27.94
C CYS A 218 10.29 -32.06 -27.44
N ALA A 219 10.18 -33.21 -28.12
CA ALA A 219 9.35 -34.32 -27.66
C ALA A 219 9.94 -34.95 -26.39
N ASP A 220 11.25 -35.14 -26.35
CA ASP A 220 11.97 -35.69 -25.19
C ASP A 220 12.04 -34.70 -24.01
N LEU A 221 11.98 -33.39 -24.29
CA LEU A 221 11.99 -32.34 -23.27
C LEU A 221 10.62 -32.18 -22.57
N CYS A 222 9.53 -32.59 -23.23
CA CYS A 222 8.18 -32.33 -22.74
C CYS A 222 7.87 -33.20 -21.51
N PRO A 223 7.60 -32.61 -20.33
CA PRO A 223 7.33 -33.38 -19.12
C PRO A 223 6.01 -34.16 -19.17
N GLU A 224 5.08 -33.76 -20.03
CA GLU A 224 3.74 -34.35 -20.17
C GLU A 224 3.61 -35.25 -21.41
N ASP A 225 4.70 -35.50 -22.14
CA ASP A 225 4.69 -36.26 -23.41
C ASP A 225 3.62 -35.73 -24.41
N ALA A 226 3.44 -34.41 -24.47
CA ALA A 226 2.42 -33.74 -25.27
C ALA A 226 2.84 -33.47 -26.72
N ILE A 227 4.13 -33.65 -27.06
CA ILE A 227 4.67 -33.32 -28.39
C ILE A 227 5.10 -34.59 -29.10
N GLU A 228 4.56 -34.83 -30.30
CA GLU A 228 4.99 -35.90 -31.21
C GLU A 228 5.68 -35.29 -32.43
N VAL A 229 6.89 -35.76 -32.75
CA VAL A 229 7.68 -35.29 -33.91
C VAL A 229 8.09 -36.47 -34.78
N LYS A 230 7.69 -36.44 -36.05
CA LYS A 230 8.20 -37.34 -37.09
C LYS A 230 9.32 -36.64 -37.83
N GLY A 231 10.56 -36.95 -37.45
CA GLY A 231 11.75 -36.38 -38.08
C GLY A 231 13.01 -37.16 -37.73
N THR A 232 14.16 -36.54 -37.95
CA THR A 232 15.47 -37.14 -37.65
C THR A 232 15.93 -36.69 -36.27
N ARG A 233 16.10 -37.63 -35.31
CA ARG A 233 16.64 -37.29 -33.99
C ARG A 233 18.07 -36.73 -34.10
N ARG A 234 18.31 -35.55 -33.50
CA ARG A 234 19.62 -34.86 -33.53
C ARG A 234 20.18 -34.60 -32.13
N GLY A 235 20.48 -35.67 -31.39
CA GLY A 235 21.09 -35.58 -30.06
C GLY A 235 20.17 -36.06 -28.95
N GLU A 236 20.52 -35.69 -27.72
CA GLU A 236 19.74 -35.94 -26.50
C GLU A 236 19.20 -34.62 -25.98
N ALA A 237 18.00 -34.63 -25.40
CA ALA A 237 17.42 -33.44 -24.79
C ALA A 237 18.26 -32.97 -23.59
N PRO A 238 18.33 -31.65 -23.34
CA PRO A 238 19.05 -31.14 -22.18
C PRO A 238 18.38 -31.59 -20.88
N VAL A 239 19.18 -31.69 -19.83
CA VAL A 239 18.67 -31.78 -18.46
C VAL A 239 18.27 -30.38 -18.02
N ILE A 240 17.08 -30.25 -17.45
CA ILE A 240 16.58 -29.01 -16.89
C ILE A 240 17.03 -28.93 -15.43
N GLU A 241 17.81 -27.91 -15.09
CA GLU A 241 18.20 -27.58 -13.72
C GLU A 241 17.66 -26.20 -13.33
N GLY A 242 17.65 -25.91 -12.03
CA GLY A 242 17.18 -24.64 -11.48
C GLY A 242 15.89 -24.76 -10.65
N GLY A 243 15.20 -23.64 -10.47
CA GLY A 243 14.03 -23.55 -9.59
C GLY A 243 13.44 -22.15 -9.53
N ALA A 244 12.25 -22.04 -8.93
CA ALA A 244 11.64 -20.76 -8.64
C ALA A 244 12.06 -20.25 -7.24
N ARG A 245 12.32 -18.95 -7.14
CA ARG A 245 12.60 -18.25 -5.88
C ARG A 245 11.55 -17.18 -5.66
N ILE A 246 11.06 -17.06 -4.43
CA ILE A 246 10.03 -16.08 -4.06
C ILE A 246 10.68 -14.97 -3.22
N ASP A 247 10.53 -13.73 -3.64
CA ASP A 247 10.92 -12.53 -2.89
C ASP A 247 9.89 -12.26 -1.78
N PRO A 248 10.26 -12.41 -0.49
CA PRO A 248 9.35 -12.20 0.63
C PRO A 248 8.98 -10.72 0.83
N GLU A 249 9.76 -9.77 0.32
CA GLU A 249 9.42 -8.35 0.44
C GLU A 249 8.27 -7.97 -0.49
N LYS A 250 8.21 -8.60 -1.67
CA LYS A 250 7.17 -8.39 -2.68
C LYS A 250 5.93 -9.25 -2.48
N CYS A 251 6.13 -10.53 -2.12
CA CYS A 251 5.07 -11.52 -2.06
C CYS A 251 3.96 -11.16 -1.05
N THR A 252 2.71 -11.16 -1.50
CA THR A 252 1.53 -10.95 -0.65
C THR A 252 0.85 -12.25 -0.21
N VAL A 253 1.44 -13.41 -0.57
CA VAL A 253 0.98 -14.76 -0.17
C VAL A 253 -0.47 -15.03 -0.62
N CYS A 254 -0.77 -14.60 -1.85
CA CYS A 254 -2.10 -14.62 -2.45
C CYS A 254 -2.58 -16.04 -2.84
N GLY A 255 -1.72 -16.86 -3.44
CA GLY A 255 -2.09 -18.21 -3.90
C GLY A 255 -2.00 -18.45 -5.41
N TRP A 256 -1.70 -17.43 -6.20
CA TRP A 256 -1.66 -17.57 -7.67
C TRP A 256 -0.69 -18.65 -8.15
N CYS A 257 0.52 -18.67 -7.61
CA CYS A 257 1.54 -19.64 -7.96
C CYS A 257 1.16 -21.09 -7.61
N ASP A 258 0.39 -21.31 -6.54
CA ASP A 258 -0.13 -22.62 -6.17
C ASP A 258 -1.22 -23.08 -7.15
N ILE A 259 -2.16 -22.20 -7.47
CA ILE A 259 -3.28 -22.48 -8.39
C ILE A 259 -2.80 -22.88 -9.79
N VAL A 260 -1.76 -22.23 -10.32
CA VAL A 260 -1.24 -22.52 -11.66
C VAL A 260 -0.18 -23.62 -11.68
N CYS A 261 0.27 -24.11 -10.52
CA CYS A 261 1.31 -25.13 -10.47
C CYS A 261 0.74 -26.51 -10.82
N PRO A 262 1.14 -27.14 -11.93
CA PRO A 262 0.69 -28.50 -12.26
C PRO A 262 1.34 -29.57 -11.38
N TYR A 263 2.41 -29.22 -10.65
CA TYR A 263 3.25 -30.16 -9.89
C TYR A 263 3.08 -30.08 -8.37
N ASP A 264 2.15 -29.26 -7.87
CA ASP A 264 1.91 -29.09 -6.42
C ASP A 264 3.23 -28.76 -5.67
N ALA A 265 3.98 -27.83 -6.27
CA ALA A 265 5.34 -27.47 -5.86
C ALA A 265 5.39 -26.23 -4.94
N VAL A 266 4.24 -25.64 -4.61
CA VAL A 266 4.14 -24.41 -3.83
C VAL A 266 3.41 -24.69 -2.52
N ASP A 267 4.08 -24.49 -1.40
CA ASP A 267 3.48 -24.58 -0.08
C ASP A 267 3.12 -23.18 0.43
N ILE A 268 1.84 -22.95 0.73
CA ILE A 268 1.31 -21.65 1.13
C ILE A 268 0.71 -21.69 2.54
N THR A 269 1.13 -20.77 3.38
CA THR A 269 0.53 -20.46 4.68
C THR A 269 0.12 -18.99 4.69
N LYS A 270 -1.18 -18.72 4.67
CA LYS A 270 -1.71 -17.36 4.64
C LYS A 270 -1.60 -16.67 6.01
N PRO A 271 -1.41 -15.34 6.04
CA PRO A 271 -1.28 -14.58 7.29
C PRO A 271 -2.57 -14.52 8.12
N PHE A 272 -3.72 -14.72 7.48
CA PHE A 272 -5.02 -14.67 8.13
C PHE A 272 -5.90 -15.82 7.61
N GLU A 273 -6.71 -16.39 8.50
CA GLU A 273 -7.85 -17.22 8.11
C GLU A 273 -9.12 -16.44 8.37
N GLY A 274 -10.12 -16.63 7.51
CA GLY A 274 -11.34 -15.86 7.59
C GLY A 274 -12.32 -16.16 6.46
N GLU A 275 -13.26 -15.25 6.29
CA GLU A 275 -14.35 -15.36 5.34
C GLU A 275 -14.61 -14.00 4.68
N LEU A 276 -14.72 -14.00 3.35
CA LEU A 276 -15.14 -12.86 2.55
C LEU A 276 -16.60 -13.06 2.16
N LYS A 277 -17.48 -12.13 2.52
CA LYS A 277 -18.91 -12.19 2.18
C LYS A 277 -19.34 -11.01 1.36
N LEU A 278 -20.24 -11.27 0.41
CA LEU A 278 -21.01 -10.23 -0.26
C LEU A 278 -22.33 -10.03 0.49
N ILE A 279 -22.68 -8.77 0.76
CA ILE A 279 -23.90 -8.37 1.44
C ILE A 279 -25.01 -8.22 0.39
N ASP A 280 -25.91 -9.19 0.34
CA ASP A 280 -27.04 -9.25 -0.62
C ASP A 280 -27.87 -7.96 -0.65
N ALA A 281 -28.04 -7.30 0.50
CA ALA A 281 -28.82 -6.06 0.61
C ALA A 281 -28.16 -4.88 -0.14
N ASN A 282 -26.82 -4.88 -0.27
CA ASN A 282 -26.06 -3.79 -0.85
C ASN A 282 -25.54 -4.10 -2.26
N ILE A 283 -25.52 -5.37 -2.69
CA ILE A 283 -25.00 -5.78 -4.00
C ILE A 283 -25.64 -5.03 -5.17
N ASN A 284 -26.92 -4.66 -5.04
CA ASN A 284 -27.64 -3.91 -6.07
C ASN A 284 -27.13 -2.47 -6.26
N LYS A 285 -26.46 -1.89 -5.27
CA LYS A 285 -25.84 -0.55 -5.35
C LYS A 285 -24.48 -0.58 -6.03
N CYS A 286 -23.81 -1.72 -6.01
CA CYS A 286 -22.48 -1.89 -6.61
C CYS A 286 -22.50 -1.50 -8.10
N ASP A 287 -21.57 -0.67 -8.53
CA ASP A 287 -21.30 -0.39 -9.93
C ASP A 287 -19.87 -0.86 -10.25
N PRO A 288 -19.69 -2.13 -10.64
CA PRO A 288 -18.36 -2.65 -10.89
C PRO A 288 -17.67 -1.99 -12.08
N THR A 289 -18.42 -1.53 -13.09
CA THR A 289 -17.86 -0.91 -14.31
C THR A 289 -17.45 0.54 -14.10
N GLY A 290 -18.16 1.27 -13.23
CA GLY A 290 -17.85 2.68 -12.93
C GLY A 290 -16.86 2.87 -11.78
N CYS A 291 -17.04 2.11 -10.69
CA CYS A 291 -16.29 2.33 -9.44
C CYS A 291 -14.91 1.67 -9.45
N HIS A 292 -14.82 0.37 -9.78
CA HIS A 292 -13.57 -0.43 -9.77
C HIS A 292 -12.72 -0.41 -8.48
N ALA A 293 -13.14 0.27 -7.40
CA ALA A 293 -12.33 0.46 -6.20
C ALA A 293 -11.83 -0.84 -5.57
N CYS A 294 -12.68 -1.87 -5.45
CA CYS A 294 -12.29 -3.17 -4.89
C CYS A 294 -11.30 -3.94 -5.77
N PHE A 295 -11.33 -3.74 -7.09
CA PHE A 295 -10.38 -4.35 -8.02
C PHE A 295 -9.00 -3.70 -7.86
N ASN A 296 -8.95 -2.37 -7.79
CA ASN A 296 -7.71 -1.61 -7.73
C ASN A 296 -6.95 -1.78 -6.41
N VAL A 297 -7.65 -1.94 -5.27
CA VAL A 297 -6.99 -2.12 -3.96
C VAL A 297 -6.67 -3.57 -3.63
N CYS A 298 -7.08 -4.53 -4.46
CA CYS A 298 -6.87 -5.94 -4.17
C CYS A 298 -5.49 -6.38 -4.69
N PRO A 299 -4.49 -6.61 -3.82
CA PRO A 299 -3.17 -7.05 -4.27
C PRO A 299 -3.20 -8.44 -4.92
N SER A 300 -4.24 -9.22 -4.64
CA SER A 300 -4.39 -10.59 -5.14
C SER A 300 -5.25 -10.65 -6.41
N HIS A 301 -5.74 -9.54 -6.96
CA HIS A 301 -6.56 -9.49 -8.18
C HIS A 301 -7.69 -10.54 -8.23
N LEU A 302 -8.33 -10.82 -7.10
CA LEU A 302 -9.28 -11.93 -6.94
C LEU A 302 -10.70 -11.62 -7.43
N TRP A 303 -11.00 -10.33 -7.67
CA TRP A 303 -12.34 -9.87 -8.04
C TRP A 303 -12.57 -10.04 -9.54
N TYR A 304 -13.78 -10.45 -9.91
CA TYR A 304 -14.21 -10.57 -11.30
C TYR A 304 -15.71 -10.30 -11.45
N ILE A 305 -16.15 -10.07 -12.69
CA ILE A 305 -17.56 -9.89 -13.04
C ILE A 305 -18.06 -11.21 -13.64
N PRO A 306 -18.96 -11.96 -12.97
CA PRO A 306 -19.44 -13.25 -13.45
C PRO A 306 -20.50 -13.09 -14.56
N GLU A 307 -20.55 -14.04 -15.49
CA GLU A 307 -21.57 -14.08 -16.55
C GLU A 307 -22.98 -14.43 -16.05
N SER A 308 -23.10 -14.93 -14.81
CA SER A 308 -24.35 -15.37 -14.17
C SER A 308 -25.35 -14.25 -13.86
N GLY A 309 -24.97 -12.98 -14.10
CA GLY A 309 -25.79 -11.80 -13.84
C GLY A 309 -25.63 -11.21 -12.44
N GLN A 310 -24.79 -11.82 -11.59
CA GLN A 310 -24.35 -11.19 -10.35
C GLN A 310 -23.36 -10.06 -10.68
N LYS A 311 -23.38 -8.95 -9.90
CA LYS A 311 -22.57 -7.77 -10.23
C LYS A 311 -21.07 -8.01 -10.06
N ILE A 312 -20.66 -8.66 -8.97
CA ILE A 312 -19.27 -8.99 -8.66
C ILE A 312 -19.20 -10.36 -7.99
N ALA A 313 -18.08 -11.05 -8.20
CA ALA A 313 -17.70 -12.26 -7.51
C ALA A 313 -16.20 -12.23 -7.18
N ALA A 314 -15.82 -13.06 -6.22
CA ALA A 314 -14.45 -13.17 -5.71
C ALA A 314 -14.00 -14.62 -5.81
N ARG A 315 -12.70 -14.83 -6.05
CA ARG A 315 -12.07 -16.15 -5.86
C ARG A 315 -11.49 -16.23 -4.46
N ASP A 316 -12.19 -16.89 -3.56
CA ASP A 316 -11.86 -16.94 -2.14
C ASP A 316 -10.50 -17.62 -1.87
N ASP A 317 -10.11 -18.58 -2.72
CA ASP A 317 -8.81 -19.25 -2.66
C ASP A 317 -7.63 -18.28 -2.79
N LEU A 318 -7.84 -17.10 -3.38
CA LEU A 318 -6.81 -16.06 -3.53
C LEU A 318 -6.86 -14.99 -2.43
N CYS A 319 -7.88 -15.00 -1.58
CA CYS A 319 -8.06 -13.97 -0.57
C CYS A 319 -7.11 -14.16 0.62
N THR A 320 -6.44 -13.09 1.02
CA THR A 320 -5.62 -13.03 2.25
C THR A 320 -6.34 -12.37 3.41
N PHE A 321 -7.61 -12.00 3.24
CA PHE A 321 -8.44 -11.34 4.26
C PHE A 321 -7.82 -10.03 4.81
N CYS A 322 -7.11 -9.27 3.98
CA CYS A 322 -6.52 -7.97 4.37
C CYS A 322 -7.58 -6.89 4.67
N GLY A 323 -8.76 -6.96 4.07
CA GLY A 323 -9.87 -6.02 4.30
C GLY A 323 -9.77 -4.69 3.55
N ALA A 324 -8.84 -4.53 2.60
CA ALA A 324 -8.72 -3.34 1.76
C ALA A 324 -9.99 -3.06 0.95
N CYS A 325 -10.56 -4.09 0.33
CA CYS A 325 -11.76 -3.99 -0.48
C CYS A 325 -13.00 -3.55 0.32
N GLU A 326 -13.14 -4.00 1.57
CA GLU A 326 -14.18 -3.53 2.50
C GLU A 326 -14.05 -2.03 2.78
N LYS A 327 -12.81 -1.54 3.00
CA LYS A 327 -12.54 -0.12 3.27
C LYS A 327 -12.70 0.79 2.06
N ALA A 328 -12.43 0.28 0.87
CA ALA A 328 -12.57 1.02 -0.37
C ALA A 328 -14.02 1.09 -0.88
N CYS A 329 -14.93 0.25 -0.36
CA CYS A 329 -16.30 0.16 -0.84
C CYS A 329 -17.20 1.24 -0.20
N PRO A 330 -17.74 2.19 -0.99
CA PRO A 330 -18.59 3.26 -0.44
C PRO A 330 -19.97 2.73 0.01
N ASP A 331 -20.43 1.64 -0.61
CA ASP A 331 -21.75 1.05 -0.38
C ASP A 331 -21.75 -0.13 0.60
N ASN A 332 -20.58 -0.49 1.16
CA ASN A 332 -20.40 -1.66 2.04
C ASN A 332 -21.01 -2.94 1.43
N VAL A 333 -20.58 -3.27 0.21
CA VAL A 333 -21.07 -4.43 -0.55
C VAL A 333 -20.41 -5.73 -0.07
N MET A 334 -19.23 -5.65 0.54
CA MET A 334 -18.46 -6.80 1.01
C MET A 334 -18.04 -6.62 2.46
N GLU A 335 -17.87 -7.73 3.16
CA GLU A 335 -17.43 -7.80 4.56
C GLU A 335 -16.30 -8.83 4.67
N VAL A 336 -15.21 -8.47 5.33
CA VAL A 336 -14.08 -9.37 5.60
C VAL A 336 -14.03 -9.70 7.08
N LYS A 337 -14.33 -10.95 7.41
CA LYS A 337 -14.19 -11.49 8.76
C LYS A 337 -12.89 -12.26 8.87
N ARG A 338 -12.17 -12.07 9.99
CA ARG A 338 -11.00 -12.88 10.35
C ARG A 338 -11.35 -13.77 11.53
N ASP A 339 -10.88 -15.00 11.50
CA ASP A 339 -11.03 -15.97 12.57
C ASP A 339 -9.70 -16.20 13.30
N SER A 340 -8.57 -16.14 12.58
CA SER A 340 -7.23 -16.29 13.15
C SER A 340 -6.21 -15.38 12.46
N VAL A 341 -5.07 -15.16 13.13
CA VAL A 341 -3.90 -14.44 12.63
C VAL A 341 -2.70 -15.35 12.82
N CYS A 342 -1.95 -15.62 11.75
CA CYS A 342 -0.70 -16.38 11.82
C CYS A 342 0.44 -15.40 12.14
N HIS A 343 1.16 -15.62 13.23
CA HIS A 343 2.25 -14.74 13.67
C HIS A 343 3.30 -15.51 14.46
N SER A 344 4.51 -14.97 14.51
CA SER A 344 5.60 -15.55 15.28
C SER A 344 5.31 -15.50 16.79
N PRO A 345 5.91 -16.39 17.60
CA PRO A 345 5.66 -16.43 19.03
C PRO A 345 5.89 -15.08 19.72
N ILE A 346 4.99 -14.70 20.63
CA ILE A 346 5.14 -13.46 21.39
C ILE A 346 6.19 -13.71 22.49
N PRO A 347 7.35 -13.03 22.47
CA PRO A 347 8.39 -13.24 23.47
C PRO A 347 7.94 -12.71 24.83
N ASP A 348 8.48 -13.27 25.93
CA ASP A 348 8.19 -12.83 27.29
C ASP A 348 8.95 -11.51 27.59
N THR A 349 8.24 -10.40 27.46
CA THR A 349 8.77 -9.03 27.54
C THR A 349 7.76 -8.14 28.29
N PRO A 350 8.17 -6.97 28.79
CA PRO A 350 7.23 -6.02 29.43
C PRO A 350 6.06 -5.58 28.54
N TRP A 351 6.18 -5.75 27.21
CA TRP A 351 5.20 -5.36 26.20
C TRP A 351 4.39 -6.53 25.62
N SER A 352 4.59 -7.79 26.05
CA SER A 352 3.91 -8.96 25.48
C SER A 352 2.38 -8.82 25.48
N LYS A 353 1.82 -8.33 26.59
CA LYS A 353 0.37 -8.07 26.69
C LYS A 353 -0.12 -7.03 25.68
N GLN A 354 0.69 -6.03 25.36
CA GLN A 354 0.33 -5.05 24.33
C GLN A 354 0.35 -5.66 22.93
N TRP A 355 1.22 -6.64 22.67
CA TRP A 355 1.24 -7.43 21.44
C TRP A 355 0.02 -8.36 21.34
N GLU A 356 -0.30 -9.09 22.42
CA GLU A 356 -1.51 -9.93 22.50
C GLU A 356 -2.77 -9.11 22.20
N ASP A 357 -2.98 -8.00 22.93
CA ASP A 357 -4.12 -7.11 22.72
C ASP A 357 -4.13 -6.50 21.29
N ALA A 358 -2.96 -6.34 20.65
CA ALA A 358 -2.82 -5.87 19.27
C ALA A 358 -3.31 -6.89 18.24
N ILE A 359 -2.84 -8.12 18.38
CA ILE A 359 -3.13 -9.22 17.47
C ILE A 359 -4.62 -9.60 17.63
N ASP A 360 -5.11 -9.69 18.86
CA ASP A 360 -6.52 -9.92 19.17
C ASP A 360 -7.44 -8.85 18.56
N ALA A 361 -6.98 -7.60 18.44
CA ALA A 361 -7.75 -6.53 17.82
C ALA A 361 -7.94 -6.71 16.30
N LEU A 362 -7.06 -7.47 15.63
CA LEU A 362 -7.20 -7.78 14.19
C LEU A 362 -8.35 -8.75 13.92
N VAL A 363 -8.65 -9.63 14.88
CA VAL A 363 -9.76 -10.60 14.87
C VAL A 363 -11.03 -9.97 15.45
N SER A 364 -10.96 -9.40 16.65
CA SER A 364 -12.12 -8.88 17.38
C SER A 364 -12.63 -7.51 16.89
N GLY A 365 -11.81 -6.78 16.14
CA GLY A 365 -12.10 -5.42 15.68
C GLY A 365 -12.08 -4.35 16.78
N LYS A 366 -11.77 -4.70 18.03
CA LYS A 366 -11.75 -3.78 19.17
C LYS A 366 -10.39 -3.75 19.84
N ARG A 367 -9.72 -2.60 19.81
CA ARG A 367 -8.47 -2.41 20.54
C ARG A 367 -8.76 -1.92 21.96
N LYS A 368 -8.25 -2.65 22.97
CA LYS A 368 -8.16 -2.14 24.33
C LYS A 368 -6.97 -1.19 24.42
N ARG A 369 -7.23 0.07 24.78
CA ARG A 369 -6.18 1.07 24.99
C ARG A 369 -6.01 1.33 26.49
N PRO A 370 -4.78 1.46 26.99
CA PRO A 370 -4.55 1.92 28.34
C PRO A 370 -5.05 3.36 28.48
N ASP A 371 -5.72 3.67 29.60
CA ASP A 371 -6.13 5.04 29.91
C ASP A 371 -4.89 5.89 30.24
N THR A 372 -4.56 6.81 29.34
CA THR A 372 -3.43 7.75 29.50
C THR A 372 -3.90 9.12 30.00
N SER A 373 -5.19 9.30 30.29
CA SER A 373 -5.71 10.57 30.77
C SER A 373 -5.07 10.92 32.12
N ARG A 374 -4.56 12.14 32.21
CA ARG A 374 -4.02 12.73 33.43
C ARG A 374 -4.80 13.99 33.73
N VAL A 375 -5.13 14.22 34.99
CA VAL A 375 -5.74 15.48 35.41
C VAL A 375 -4.65 16.56 35.33
N LEU A 376 -4.73 17.43 34.34
CA LEU A 376 -3.91 18.64 34.29
C LEU A 376 -4.59 19.67 35.19
N GLU A 377 -4.02 19.90 36.37
CA GLU A 377 -4.38 21.07 37.18
C GLU A 377 -3.87 22.31 36.43
N MET A 378 -4.73 22.90 35.63
CA MET A 378 -4.44 24.19 35.02
C MET A 378 -4.28 25.20 36.16
N PRO A 379 -3.13 25.90 36.27
CA PRO A 379 -3.01 26.98 37.24
C PRO A 379 -4.13 27.97 36.94
N GLU A 380 -4.88 28.38 37.97
CA GLU A 380 -5.95 29.37 37.81
C GLU A 380 -5.37 30.60 37.11
N GLU A 381 -5.72 30.79 35.84
CA GLU A 381 -5.41 32.03 35.14
C GLU A 381 -6.12 33.14 35.91
N LYS A 382 -5.36 33.99 36.59
CA LYS A 382 -5.92 35.18 37.24
C LYS A 382 -6.75 35.91 36.19
N ALA A 383 -8.02 36.15 36.48
CA ALA A 383 -8.92 36.88 35.62
C ALA A 383 -8.19 38.15 35.13
N LYS A 384 -7.95 38.24 33.81
CA LYS A 384 -7.33 39.41 33.21
C LYS A 384 -8.19 40.61 33.60
N GLU A 385 -7.58 41.63 34.22
CA GLU A 385 -8.30 42.83 34.62
C GLU A 385 -8.99 43.42 33.38
N HIS A 386 -10.31 43.62 33.49
CA HIS A 386 -11.07 44.26 32.43
C HIS A 386 -10.59 45.71 32.34
N ILE A 387 -9.90 46.05 31.25
CA ILE A 387 -9.56 47.44 30.97
C ILE A 387 -10.81 48.08 30.38
N ASP A 388 -11.55 48.82 31.20
CA ASP A 388 -12.66 49.65 30.73
C ASP A 388 -12.12 50.66 29.71
N ILE A 389 -12.55 50.52 28.46
CA ILE A 389 -12.22 51.48 27.39
C ILE A 389 -13.12 52.70 27.59
N GLU A 390 -12.56 53.80 28.12
CA GLU A 390 -13.28 55.08 28.16
C GLU A 390 -13.46 55.63 26.75
N PHE A 391 -14.70 55.63 26.26
CA PHE A 391 -15.04 56.31 25.02
C PHE A 391 -14.91 57.82 25.21
N PRO A 392 -14.26 58.56 24.29
CA PRO A 392 -14.11 60.00 24.42
C PRO A 392 -15.47 60.69 24.45
N GLU A 393 -15.68 61.58 25.43
CA GLU A 393 -16.92 62.35 25.56
C GLU A 393 -17.12 63.26 24.33
N ILE A 394 -18.31 63.19 23.72
CA ILE A 394 -18.68 64.03 22.59
C ILE A 394 -19.10 65.40 23.13
N ASP A 395 -18.28 66.43 22.92
CA ASP A 395 -18.67 67.81 23.22
C ASP A 395 -19.78 68.25 22.24
N GLU A 396 -21.00 68.37 22.77
CA GLU A 396 -22.21 68.75 22.02
C GLU A 396 -22.05 70.08 21.28
N LYS A 397 -21.29 71.05 21.83
CA LYS A 397 -21.07 72.36 21.20
C LYS A 397 -20.14 72.25 20.00
N LEU A 398 -19.13 71.39 20.07
CA LEU A 398 -18.25 71.09 18.93
C LEU A 398 -19.03 70.35 17.84
N GLN A 399 -19.88 69.40 18.22
CA GLN A 399 -20.72 68.65 17.28
C GLN A 399 -21.69 69.57 16.53
N GLU A 400 -22.28 70.55 17.23
CA GLU A 400 -23.19 71.52 16.63
C GLU A 400 -22.47 72.46 15.66
N LYS A 401 -21.27 72.94 16.03
CA LYS A 401 -20.41 73.75 15.13
C LYS A 401 -19.96 72.97 13.88
N VAL A 402 -19.64 71.69 14.03
CA VAL A 402 -19.28 70.82 12.89
C VAL A 402 -20.50 70.60 12.01
N LYS A 403 -21.68 70.35 12.56
CA LYS A 403 -22.94 70.23 11.80
C LYS A 403 -23.24 71.52 11.03
N GLU A 404 -23.06 72.68 11.64
CA GLU A 404 -23.31 73.98 10.99
C GLU A 404 -22.33 74.23 9.84
N LYS A 405 -21.06 73.88 10.00
CA LYS A 405 -20.06 73.94 8.92
C LYS A 405 -20.36 72.93 7.80
N MET A 406 -20.79 71.72 8.15
CA MET A 406 -21.16 70.67 7.19
C MET A 406 -22.41 71.05 6.40
N GLU A 407 -23.40 71.69 7.02
CA GLU A 407 -24.59 72.24 6.36
C GLU A 407 -24.22 73.31 5.33
N LYS A 408 -23.28 74.21 5.66
CA LYS A 408 -22.75 75.22 4.73
C LYS A 408 -21.98 74.62 3.55
N LEU A 409 -21.30 73.50 3.78
CA LEU A 409 -20.55 72.76 2.75
C LEU A 409 -21.43 71.77 1.94
N ARG A 410 -22.65 71.46 2.41
CA ARG A 410 -23.55 70.48 1.80
C ARG A 410 -23.96 70.81 0.35
N PRO A 411 -24.24 72.07 -0.03
CA PRO A 411 -24.61 72.42 -1.40
C PRO A 411 -23.42 72.31 -2.36
N THR A 412 -22.24 72.77 -1.92
CA THR A 412 -20.98 72.68 -2.68
C THR A 412 -20.52 71.25 -2.84
N LEU A 413 -20.68 70.42 -1.81
CA LEU A 413 -20.42 68.99 -1.90
C LEU A 413 -21.42 68.27 -2.81
N LYS A 414 -22.66 68.75 -3.00
CA LYS A 414 -23.63 68.13 -3.92
C LYS A 414 -23.28 68.32 -5.41
N ASP A 415 -22.49 69.34 -5.76
CA ASP A 415 -22.06 69.55 -7.14
C ASP A 415 -20.97 68.54 -7.55
N VAL A 416 -21.32 67.65 -8.49
CA VAL A 416 -20.46 66.58 -9.01
C VAL A 416 -19.19 67.13 -9.68
N LYS A 417 -19.26 68.30 -10.34
CA LYS A 417 -18.08 68.90 -10.99
C LYS A 417 -17.09 69.44 -9.97
N LEU A 418 -17.60 70.05 -8.88
CA LEU A 418 -16.77 70.58 -7.81
C LEU A 418 -16.09 69.46 -7.00
N ARG A 419 -16.84 68.38 -6.72
CA ARG A 419 -16.35 67.18 -6.03
C ARG A 419 -15.19 66.52 -6.80
N ARG A 420 -15.35 66.32 -8.11
CA ARG A 420 -14.27 65.84 -9.00
C ARG A 420 -13.05 66.77 -9.04
N LYS A 421 -13.25 68.08 -8.93
CA LYS A 421 -12.15 69.06 -8.95
C LYS A 421 -11.36 69.07 -7.64
N TRP A 422 -12.02 68.83 -6.51
CA TRP A 422 -11.39 68.66 -5.19
C TRP A 422 -10.64 67.34 -5.07
N GLU A 423 -11.18 66.25 -5.61
CA GLU A 423 -10.49 64.95 -5.68
C GLU A 423 -9.26 65.02 -6.60
N LYS A 424 -9.40 65.61 -7.80
CA LYS A 424 -8.26 65.82 -8.72
C LYS A 424 -7.21 66.80 -8.19
N ARG A 425 -7.57 67.71 -7.28
CA ARG A 425 -6.60 68.62 -6.63
C ARG A 425 -5.69 67.92 -5.63
N LYS A 426 -6.07 66.74 -5.11
CA LYS A 426 -5.20 65.95 -4.22
C LYS A 426 -4.13 65.16 -4.98
N GLU A 427 -4.31 64.95 -6.29
CA GLU A 427 -3.36 64.19 -7.13
C GLU A 427 -2.29 65.05 -7.82
N GLY A 428 -2.34 66.38 -7.67
CA GLY A 428 -1.31 67.31 -8.14
C GLY A 428 -0.88 68.25 -7.02
N THR A 429 0.23 67.93 -6.36
CA THR A 429 0.87 68.74 -5.32
C THR A 429 1.24 70.13 -5.83
N GLU A 430 0.68 71.18 -5.22
CA GLU A 430 1.38 72.45 -5.02
C GLU A 430 1.01 73.01 -3.63
N GLN A 431 2.06 73.42 -2.91
CA GLN A 431 1.98 74.15 -1.64
C GLN A 431 1.09 75.39 -1.80
N ILE A 432 0.24 75.66 -0.81
CA ILE A 432 -0.36 76.98 -0.66
C ILE A 432 -0.01 77.48 0.75
N SER A 433 1.18 78.10 0.83
CA SER A 433 1.30 79.35 1.58
C SER A 433 0.40 80.38 0.92
N ASP A 434 -0.32 81.13 1.75
CA ASP A 434 -1.17 82.29 1.41
C ASP A 434 -2.50 81.99 0.73
N ILE A 435 -3.58 82.09 1.51
CA ILE A 435 -4.67 83.06 1.30
C ILE A 435 -5.42 83.18 2.64
N GLU A 436 -5.03 84.18 3.43
CA GLU A 436 -5.98 84.99 4.18
C GLU A 436 -6.72 85.87 3.16
N LYS A 437 -8.01 85.58 2.93
CA LYS A 437 -9.13 86.52 2.71
C LYS A 437 -10.37 85.81 2.18
#